data_AF-A0A822C8D7-F1
#
_entry.id   AF-A0A822C8D7-F1
#
_cell.length_a   1.000
_cell.length_b   1.000
_cell.length_c   1.000
_cell.angle_alpha   90.00
_cell.angle_beta   90.00
_cell.angle_gamma   90.00
#
_symmetry.space_group_name_H-M   'P 1'
#
loop_
_entity.id
_entity.type
_entity.pdbx_description
1 polymer ?
#
loop_
_entity_poly.entity_id
_entity_poly.type
_entity_poly.pdbx_seq_one_letter_code
_entity_poly.pdbx_strand_id
1 'polypeptide(L)'
;SNCVVNLSPDKKKVLQQVYEMLKPGGEFYFSDVYADRPVPEDLRQNKILWGECLSGAICESDLISGALEVGFTRPILVATDPIGINNVELQKLLGDIKFTSCTYRLFKSKSIDKSTNSDDKLGALVTYQTSIVHYENEFQFNESITFKLHGEPQYLNAELVKMLRMSRYSDNFKFEPIT
;
A
#
# COMPACT_ATOMS: atom_id res chain seq x y z
N SER A 1 -3.18 -2.03 -10.32
CA SER A 1 -2.37 -3.06 -11.00
C SER A 1 -2.53 -4.34 -10.20
N ASN A 2 -2.80 -5.48 -10.83
CA ASN A 2 -3.01 -6.74 -10.09
C ASN A 2 -1.91 -7.71 -10.50
N CYS A 3 -1.03 -8.06 -9.54
CA CYS A 3 -0.08 -9.18 -9.62
C CYS A 3 1.04 -9.09 -10.68
N VAL A 4 1.50 -7.89 -11.06
CA VAL A 4 2.57 -7.74 -12.08
C VAL A 4 3.88 -7.15 -11.55
N VAL A 5 3.92 -6.58 -10.34
CA VAL A 5 5.18 -6.02 -9.80
C VAL A 5 6.14 -7.17 -9.49
N ASN A 6 5.63 -8.27 -8.95
CA ASN A 6 6.43 -9.45 -8.65
C ASN A 6 7.04 -10.18 -9.85
N LEU A 7 6.39 -10.10 -11.01
CA LEU A 7 6.91 -10.65 -12.26
C LEU A 7 8.05 -9.81 -12.86
N SER A 8 8.23 -8.56 -12.39
CA SER A 8 9.35 -7.74 -12.83
C SER A 8 10.67 -8.24 -12.22
N PRO A 9 11.73 -8.39 -13.04
CA PRO A 9 13.07 -8.69 -12.55
C PRO A 9 13.68 -7.50 -11.77
N ASP A 10 13.21 -6.27 -12.04
CA ASP A 10 13.65 -5.06 -11.34
C ASP A 10 12.43 -4.31 -10.79
N LYS A 11 12.08 -4.63 -9.56
CA LYS A 11 10.92 -4.06 -8.85
C LYS A 11 11.14 -2.57 -8.53
N LYS A 12 12.39 -2.18 -8.23
CA LYS A 12 12.74 -0.79 -7.94
C LYS A 12 12.54 0.10 -9.16
N LYS A 13 12.95 -0.38 -10.34
CA LYS A 13 12.71 0.33 -11.61
C LYS A 13 11.23 0.49 -11.93
N VAL A 14 10.40 -0.52 -11.65
CA VAL A 14 8.94 -0.41 -11.78
C VAL A 14 8.40 0.70 -10.88
N LEU A 15 8.77 0.70 -9.59
CA LEU A 15 8.36 1.76 -8.66
C LEU A 15 8.81 3.14 -9.15
N GLN A 16 10.05 3.26 -9.62
CA GLN A 16 10.58 4.53 -10.14
C GLN A 16 9.79 5.04 -11.36
N GLN A 17 9.50 4.18 -12.33
CA GLN A 17 8.74 4.56 -13.52
C GLN A 17 7.31 4.99 -13.15
N VAL A 18 6.66 4.26 -12.25
CA VAL A 18 5.33 4.64 -11.74
C VAL A 18 5.41 6.00 -11.04
N TYR A 19 6.42 6.21 -10.20
CA TYR A 19 6.63 7.48 -9.52
C TYR A 19 6.80 8.64 -10.50
N GLU A 20 7.62 8.48 -11.54
CA GLU A 20 7.85 9.50 -12.57
C GLU A 20 6.56 9.87 -13.32
N MET A 21 5.70 8.89 -13.62
CA MET A 21 4.43 9.10 -14.33
C MET A 21 3.34 9.75 -13.47
N LEU A 22 3.36 9.56 -12.15
CA LEU A 22 2.33 10.12 -11.27
C LEU A 22 2.47 11.64 -11.14
N LYS A 23 1.33 12.33 -11.08
CA LYS A 23 1.28 13.73 -10.63
C LYS A 23 1.61 13.81 -9.13
N PRO A 24 2.10 14.96 -8.61
CA PRO A 24 2.25 15.15 -7.17
C PRO A 24 0.93 14.89 -6.42
N GLY A 25 0.97 14.11 -5.33
CA GLY A 25 -0.24 13.65 -4.63
C GLY A 25 -0.99 12.50 -5.33
N GLY A 26 -0.51 12.03 -6.47
CA GLY A 26 -1.03 10.85 -7.17
C GLY A 26 -0.82 9.57 -6.36
N GLU A 27 -1.67 8.57 -6.62
CA GLU A 27 -1.69 7.31 -5.90
C GLU A 27 -1.29 6.16 -6.82
N PHE A 28 -0.39 5.30 -6.34
CA PHE A 28 -0.20 3.97 -6.89
C PHE A 28 -0.95 2.96 -6.00
N TYR A 29 -2.06 2.46 -6.52
CA TYR A 29 -2.93 1.48 -5.86
C TYR A 29 -2.82 0.13 -6.58
N PHE A 30 -2.33 -0.90 -5.89
CA PHE A 30 -2.06 -2.20 -6.51
C PHE A 30 -2.12 -3.35 -5.50
N SER A 31 -2.38 -4.55 -6.03
CA SER A 31 -2.36 -5.80 -5.27
C SER A 31 -1.22 -6.67 -5.79
N ASP A 32 -0.48 -7.30 -4.88
CA ASP A 32 0.56 -8.28 -5.20
C ASP A 32 0.75 -9.31 -4.08
N VAL A 33 1.52 -10.37 -4.35
CA VAL A 33 1.80 -11.46 -3.41
C VAL A 33 3.03 -11.16 -2.55
N TYR A 34 2.93 -11.35 -1.25
CA TYR A 34 4.04 -11.14 -0.32
C TYR A 34 4.28 -12.40 0.50
N ALA A 35 5.55 -12.66 0.79
CA ALA A 35 5.96 -13.74 1.66
C ALA A 35 6.21 -13.20 3.08
N ASP A 36 5.84 -13.99 4.10
CA ASP A 36 6.09 -13.67 5.51
C ASP A 36 7.58 -13.64 5.87
N ARG A 37 8.43 -14.22 5.01
CA ARG A 37 9.88 -14.28 5.15
C ARG A 37 10.56 -14.35 3.78
N PRO A 38 11.88 -14.08 3.69
CA PRO A 38 12.58 -14.16 2.42
C PRO A 38 12.49 -15.56 1.81
N VAL A 39 12.04 -15.64 0.56
CA VAL A 39 12.06 -16.89 -0.20
C VAL A 39 13.52 -17.28 -0.50
N PRO A 40 13.96 -18.49 -0.13
CA PRO A 40 15.31 -19.00 -0.41
C PRO A 40 15.68 -18.95 -1.90
N GLU A 41 16.96 -18.73 -2.19
CA GLU A 41 17.46 -18.51 -3.56
C GLU A 41 17.24 -19.72 -4.49
N ASP A 42 17.38 -20.93 -3.96
CA ASP A 42 17.09 -22.18 -4.66
C ASP A 42 15.61 -22.29 -5.07
N LEU A 43 14.70 -21.73 -4.27
CA LEU A 43 13.28 -21.66 -4.59
C LEU A 43 12.95 -20.53 -5.57
N ARG A 44 13.67 -19.40 -5.52
CA ARG A 44 13.53 -18.28 -6.47
C ARG A 44 13.73 -18.72 -7.92
N GLN A 45 14.70 -19.61 -8.15
CA GLN A 45 15.05 -20.12 -9.47
C GLN A 45 14.14 -21.26 -9.96
N ASN A 46 13.21 -21.73 -9.13
CA ASN A 46 12.27 -22.79 -9.50
C ASN A 46 11.21 -22.26 -10.49
N LYS A 47 11.21 -22.79 -11.71
CA LYS A 47 10.31 -22.35 -12.79
C LYS A 47 8.82 -22.59 -12.50
N ILE A 48 8.49 -23.61 -11.71
CA ILE A 48 7.09 -23.90 -11.33
C ILE A 48 6.63 -22.82 -10.34
N LEU A 49 7.40 -22.56 -9.29
CA LEU A 49 7.09 -21.50 -8.32
C LEU A 49 7.07 -20.10 -8.95
N TRP A 50 7.89 -19.87 -9.99
CA TRP A 50 7.88 -18.62 -10.75
C TRP A 50 6.58 -18.44 -11.53
N GLY A 51 6.08 -19.50 -12.19
CA GLY A 51 4.79 -19.50 -12.88
C GLY A 51 3.60 -19.23 -11.96
N GLU A 52 3.70 -19.65 -10.69
CA GLU A 52 2.69 -19.42 -9.65
C GLU A 52 2.82 -18.06 -8.94
N CYS A 53 3.75 -17.19 -9.37
CA CYS A 53 4.05 -15.89 -8.73
C CYS A 53 4.55 -16.00 -7.26
N LEU A 54 4.93 -17.20 -6.80
CA LEU A 54 5.38 -17.44 -5.42
C LEU A 54 6.88 -17.22 -5.27
N SER A 55 7.68 -17.62 -6.28
CA SER A 55 9.14 -17.54 -6.18
C SER A 55 9.67 -16.10 -6.16
N GLY A 56 8.96 -15.18 -6.83
CA GLY A 56 9.30 -13.77 -6.92
C GLY A 56 8.70 -12.89 -5.82
N ALA A 57 7.94 -13.48 -4.89
CA ALA A 57 7.32 -12.77 -3.79
C ALA A 57 8.40 -12.15 -2.89
N ILE A 58 8.29 -10.85 -2.68
CA ILE A 58 9.18 -10.12 -1.77
C ILE A 58 8.60 -10.08 -0.37
N CYS A 59 9.44 -9.75 0.60
CA CYS A 59 8.98 -9.37 1.92
C CYS A 59 8.37 -7.96 1.88
N GLU A 60 7.39 -7.72 2.75
CA GLU A 60 6.79 -6.39 2.93
C GLU A 60 7.87 -5.32 3.24
N SER A 61 8.91 -5.67 4.01
CA SER A 61 10.03 -4.78 4.31
C SER A 61 10.74 -4.25 3.07
N ASP A 62 10.86 -5.07 2.02
CA ASP A 62 11.55 -4.71 0.78
C ASP A 62 10.71 -3.74 -0.04
N LEU A 63 9.38 -3.94 -0.06
CA LEU A 63 8.46 -2.99 -0.67
C LEU A 63 8.54 -1.63 0.02
N ILE A 64 8.45 -1.61 1.35
CA ILE A 64 8.48 -0.37 2.14
C ILE A 64 9.78 0.38 1.87
N SER A 65 10.92 -0.32 1.95
CA SER A 65 12.23 0.30 1.74
C SER A 65 12.36 0.83 0.31
N GLY A 66 12.03 0.03 -0.71
CA GLY A 66 12.09 0.44 -2.10
C GLY A 66 11.17 1.60 -2.45
N ALA A 67 9.96 1.63 -1.89
CA ALA A 67 9.02 2.73 -2.08
C ALA A 67 9.55 4.05 -1.50
N LEU A 68 10.09 4.01 -0.28
CA LEU A 68 10.67 5.17 0.38
C LEU A 68 11.91 5.68 -0.34
N GLU A 69 12.78 4.79 -0.82
CA GLU A 69 13.97 5.16 -1.61
C GLU A 69 13.62 5.88 -2.91
N VAL A 70 12.52 5.49 -3.57
CA VAL A 70 12.03 6.15 -4.79
C VAL A 70 11.37 7.50 -4.50
N GLY A 71 10.89 7.72 -3.28
CA GLY A 71 10.26 8.96 -2.84
C GLY A 71 8.73 8.89 -2.70
N PHE A 72 8.14 7.69 -2.72
CA PHE A 72 6.77 7.49 -2.27
C PHE A 72 6.66 7.72 -0.76
N THR A 73 5.44 7.97 -0.28
CA THR A 73 5.14 7.84 1.15
C THR A 73 5.29 6.38 1.59
N ARG A 74 5.29 6.14 2.92
CA ARG A 74 5.19 4.78 3.44
C ARG A 74 3.96 4.08 2.82
N PRO A 75 4.10 2.85 2.28
CA PRO A 75 2.96 2.07 1.80
C PRO A 75 1.91 1.88 2.89
N ILE A 76 0.64 2.01 2.53
CA ILE A 76 -0.49 1.76 3.43
C ILE A 76 -1.17 0.47 2.99
N LEU A 77 -1.27 -0.50 3.90
CA LEU A 77 -1.96 -1.76 3.66
C LEU A 77 -3.49 -1.53 3.70
N VAL A 78 -4.17 -1.91 2.62
CA VAL A 78 -5.61 -1.69 2.45
C VAL A 78 -6.41 -2.96 2.68
N ALA A 79 -5.93 -4.08 2.15
CA ALA A 79 -6.59 -5.36 2.29
C ALA A 79 -5.56 -6.49 2.19
N THR A 80 -5.84 -7.59 2.86
CA THR A 80 -5.07 -8.84 2.80
C THR A 80 -5.98 -10.01 2.48
N ASP A 81 -5.47 -10.96 1.71
CA ASP A 81 -6.12 -12.24 1.44
C ASP A 81 -5.08 -13.36 1.50
N PRO A 82 -5.13 -14.27 2.51
CA PRO A 82 -4.19 -15.37 2.62
C PRO A 82 -4.25 -16.32 1.43
N ILE A 83 -3.09 -16.70 0.90
CA ILE A 83 -3.02 -17.63 -0.23
C ILE A 83 -2.80 -19.05 0.29
N GLY A 84 -3.83 -19.89 0.12
CA GLY A 84 -3.73 -21.33 0.35
C GLY A 84 -3.02 -22.02 -0.81
N ILE A 85 -1.93 -22.74 -0.52
CA ILE A 85 -1.26 -23.59 -1.51
C ILE A 85 -1.91 -24.97 -1.44
N ASN A 86 -2.68 -25.36 -2.46
CA ASN A 86 -3.40 -26.64 -2.46
C ASN A 86 -2.59 -27.80 -3.06
N ASN A 87 -1.44 -27.52 -3.67
CA ASN A 87 -0.56 -28.54 -4.23
C ASN A 87 0.44 -29.04 -3.19
N VAL A 88 0.35 -30.34 -2.86
CA VAL A 88 1.19 -31.01 -1.85
C VAL A 88 2.68 -30.95 -2.18
N GLU A 89 3.07 -31.03 -3.46
CA GLU A 89 4.47 -30.93 -3.87
C GLU A 89 5.01 -29.52 -3.63
N LEU A 90 4.22 -28.50 -3.94
CA LEU A 90 4.59 -27.10 -3.67
C LEU A 90 4.63 -26.80 -2.18
N GLN A 91 3.70 -27.33 -1.39
CA GLN A 91 3.74 -27.20 0.07
C GLN A 91 5.03 -27.78 0.66
N LYS A 92 5.45 -28.97 0.20
CA LYS A 92 6.70 -29.60 0.66
C LYS A 92 7.92 -28.76 0.27
N LEU A 93 7.91 -28.18 -0.92
CA LEU A 93 9.00 -27.37 -1.43
C LEU A 93 9.11 -26.02 -0.70
N LEU A 94 7.98 -25.38 -0.40
CA LEU A 94 7.89 -24.07 0.24
C LEU A 94 8.01 -24.14 1.77
N GLY A 95 7.80 -25.33 2.36
CA GLY A 95 7.84 -25.52 3.80
C GLY A 95 6.82 -24.63 4.52
N ASP A 96 7.30 -23.87 5.51
CA ASP A 96 6.44 -23.02 6.36
C ASP A 96 6.30 -21.58 5.85
N ILE A 97 6.74 -21.27 4.63
CA ILE A 97 6.59 -19.92 4.06
C ILE A 97 5.10 -19.65 3.83
N LYS A 98 4.61 -18.54 4.36
CA LYS A 98 3.23 -18.10 4.17
C LYS A 98 3.17 -17.00 3.14
N PHE A 99 2.20 -17.10 2.25
CA PHE A 99 1.96 -16.12 1.21
C PHE A 99 0.62 -15.43 1.43
N THR A 100 0.61 -14.12 1.23
CA THR A 100 -0.58 -13.28 1.37
C THR A 100 -0.65 -12.36 0.16
N SER A 101 -1.82 -12.29 -0.46
CA SER A 101 -2.13 -11.23 -1.42
C SER A 101 -2.42 -9.96 -0.64
N CYS A 102 -1.63 -8.91 -0.84
CA CYS A 102 -1.80 -7.64 -0.16
C CYS A 102 -2.11 -6.54 -1.17
N THR A 103 -3.11 -5.74 -0.86
CA THR A 103 -3.43 -4.50 -1.59
C THR A 103 -2.83 -3.32 -0.86
N TYR A 104 -1.94 -2.59 -1.52
CA TYR A 104 -1.31 -1.39 -0.99
C TYR A 104 -1.72 -0.15 -1.77
N ARG A 105 -1.69 0.98 -1.07
CA ARG A 105 -1.66 2.31 -1.69
C ARG A 105 -0.39 3.06 -1.30
N LEU A 106 0.24 3.69 -2.27
CA LEU A 106 1.43 4.51 -2.10
C LEU A 106 1.15 5.87 -2.73
N PHE A 107 1.38 6.97 -2.00
CA PHE A 107 1.20 8.31 -2.55
C PHE A 107 2.54 8.88 -3.01
N LYS A 108 2.54 9.51 -4.18
CA LYS A 108 3.68 10.33 -4.62
C LYS A 108 3.77 11.55 -3.73
N SER A 109 4.82 11.60 -2.91
CA SER A 109 5.08 12.74 -2.06
C SER A 109 5.14 14.02 -2.91
N LYS A 110 4.40 15.07 -2.52
CA LYS A 110 4.66 16.41 -3.05
C LYS A 110 6.07 16.79 -2.60
N SER A 111 6.86 17.42 -3.47
CA SER A 111 8.17 17.99 -3.15
C SER A 111 8.12 18.51 -1.72
N ILE A 112 8.94 17.96 -0.83
CA ILE A 112 8.86 18.23 0.61
C ILE A 112 8.94 19.75 0.81
N ASP A 113 7.81 20.39 1.07
CA ASP A 113 7.81 21.68 1.74
C ASP A 113 8.41 21.39 3.11
N LYS A 114 9.67 21.80 3.28
CA LYS A 114 10.40 21.70 4.55
C LYS A 114 9.79 22.59 5.64
N SER A 115 8.71 23.31 5.35
CA SER A 115 7.87 23.94 6.36
C SER A 115 6.92 22.89 6.94
N THR A 116 7.40 22.12 7.92
CA THR A 116 6.48 21.45 8.84
C THR A 116 5.74 22.55 9.62
N ASN A 117 4.46 22.74 9.34
CA ASN A 117 3.62 23.51 10.26
C ASN A 117 3.51 22.72 11.57
N SER A 118 3.36 23.41 12.70
CA SER A 118 3.17 22.78 14.02
C SER A 118 2.02 21.77 14.04
N ASP A 119 1.01 22.00 13.20
CA ASP A 119 -0.18 21.16 13.04
C ASP A 119 0.13 19.82 12.36
N ASP A 120 1.22 19.71 11.60
CA ASP A 120 1.65 18.46 10.95
C ASP A 120 2.22 17.43 11.94
N LYS A 121 2.37 17.79 13.22
CA LYS A 121 2.83 16.89 14.28
C LYS A 121 1.69 16.22 15.05
N LEU A 122 0.48 16.77 14.96
CA LEU A 122 -0.70 16.24 15.64
C LEU A 122 -1.57 15.51 14.61
N GLY A 123 -2.19 14.41 15.03
CA GLY A 123 -3.23 13.78 14.22
C GLY A 123 -4.48 14.67 14.13
N ALA A 124 -5.53 14.18 13.47
CA ALA A 124 -6.79 14.90 13.32
C ALA A 124 -7.97 13.95 13.44
N LEU A 125 -9.12 14.49 13.84
CA LEU A 125 -10.41 13.85 13.61
C LEU A 125 -10.81 14.09 12.15
N VAL A 126 -11.16 13.01 11.45
CA VAL A 126 -11.40 13.03 10.01
C VAL A 126 -12.78 12.48 9.71
N THR A 127 -13.54 13.20 8.87
CA THR A 127 -14.90 12.83 8.47
C THR A 127 -15.03 12.85 6.96
N TYR A 128 -15.63 11.81 6.38
CA TYR A 128 -15.93 11.74 4.95
C TYR A 128 -17.22 12.50 4.65
N GLN A 129 -17.13 13.56 3.84
CA GLN A 129 -18.20 14.56 3.69
C GLN A 129 -18.89 14.54 2.33
N THR A 130 -18.18 14.18 1.27
CA THR A 130 -18.76 14.22 -0.07
C THR A 130 -18.37 12.96 -0.81
N SER A 131 -19.30 12.39 -1.59
CA SER A 131 -19.05 11.15 -2.28
C SER A 131 -17.94 11.28 -3.33
N ILE A 132 -17.07 10.28 -3.34
CA ILE A 132 -16.10 9.99 -4.39
C ILE A 132 -16.75 8.92 -5.28
N VAL A 133 -16.59 9.06 -6.60
CA VAL A 133 -17.07 8.05 -7.57
C VAL A 133 -16.48 6.68 -7.23
N HIS A 134 -17.32 5.65 -7.20
CA HIS A 134 -17.04 4.27 -6.76
C HIS A 134 -16.83 4.06 -5.25
N TYR A 135 -16.97 5.13 -4.45
CA TYR A 135 -16.89 5.11 -3.00
C TYR A 135 -18.04 5.93 -2.40
N GLU A 136 -19.23 5.84 -2.99
CA GLU A 136 -20.33 6.76 -2.72
C GLU A 136 -20.83 6.67 -1.26
N ASN A 137 -20.77 5.48 -0.67
CA ASN A 137 -21.27 5.23 0.68
C ASN A 137 -20.15 5.14 1.72
N GLU A 138 -19.01 4.58 1.32
CA GLU A 138 -17.87 4.37 2.20
C GLU A 138 -16.56 4.38 1.43
N PHE A 139 -15.50 4.79 2.13
CA PHE A 139 -14.14 4.82 1.64
C PHE A 139 -13.24 4.06 2.61
N GLN A 140 -12.85 2.85 2.23
CA GLN A 140 -11.82 2.10 2.94
C GLN A 140 -10.47 2.74 2.66
N PHE A 141 -9.84 3.33 3.67
CA PHE A 141 -8.53 3.96 3.53
C PHE A 141 -7.40 2.96 3.78
N ASN A 142 -7.53 2.13 4.81
CA ASN A 142 -6.60 1.04 5.11
C ASN A 142 -7.38 -0.17 5.68
N GLU A 143 -6.68 -1.22 6.11
CA GLU A 143 -7.33 -2.43 6.65
C GLU A 143 -8.22 -2.20 7.88
N SER A 144 -7.94 -1.14 8.67
CA SER A 144 -8.61 -0.85 9.94
C SER A 144 -9.52 0.38 9.89
N ILE A 145 -9.41 1.21 8.84
CA ILE A 145 -10.06 2.51 8.72
C ILE A 145 -10.93 2.52 7.48
N THR A 146 -12.24 2.51 7.71
CA THR A 146 -13.26 2.73 6.69
C THR A 146 -14.13 3.90 7.12
N PHE A 147 -14.17 4.94 6.29
CA PHE A 147 -15.02 6.09 6.54
C PHE A 147 -16.37 5.90 5.85
N LYS A 148 -17.46 6.08 6.59
CA LYS A 148 -18.80 6.15 6.01
C LYS A 148 -19.12 7.60 5.65
N LEU A 149 -19.82 7.82 4.54
CA LEU A 149 -20.24 9.16 4.13
C LEU A 149 -21.12 9.76 5.23
N HIS A 150 -20.75 10.96 5.69
CA HIS A 150 -21.34 11.63 6.86
C HIS A 150 -21.34 10.81 8.15
N GLY A 151 -20.40 9.86 8.27
CA GLY A 151 -20.22 9.06 9.49
C GLY A 151 -19.53 9.83 10.62
N GLU A 152 -19.37 9.14 11.76
CA GLU A 152 -18.67 9.69 12.92
C GLU A 152 -17.20 10.06 12.59
N PRO A 153 -16.68 11.17 13.17
CA PRO A 153 -15.27 11.52 13.03
C PRO A 153 -14.36 10.40 13.55
N GLN A 154 -13.34 10.03 12.76
CA GLN A 154 -12.35 9.03 13.14
C GLN A 154 -10.97 9.67 13.31
N TYR A 155 -10.26 9.26 14.36
CA TYR A 155 -8.90 9.74 14.61
C TYR A 155 -7.90 9.11 13.64
N LEU A 156 -7.16 9.96 12.92
CA LEU A 156 -5.98 9.57 12.14
C LEU A 156 -4.74 10.22 12.75
N ASN A 157 -3.64 9.46 12.80
CA ASN A 157 -2.34 10.01 13.18
C ASN A 157 -1.82 11.00 12.12
N ALA A 158 -0.79 11.78 12.47
CA ALA A 158 -0.23 12.82 11.62
C ALA A 158 0.22 12.32 10.23
N GLU A 159 0.80 11.12 10.15
CA GLU A 159 1.28 10.54 8.90
C GLU A 159 0.11 10.25 7.95
N LEU A 160 -0.94 9.61 8.45
CA LEU A 160 -2.15 9.29 7.69
C LEU A 160 -2.92 10.55 7.27
N VAL A 161 -3.02 11.55 8.17
CA VAL A 161 -3.61 12.86 7.85
C VAL A 161 -2.85 13.51 6.70
N LYS A 162 -1.52 13.54 6.76
CA LYS A 162 -0.68 14.12 5.70
C LYS A 162 -0.89 13.41 4.37
N MET A 163 -0.93 12.08 4.37
CA MET A 163 -1.19 11.28 3.17
C MET A 163 -2.57 11.58 2.57
N LEU A 164 -3.62 11.64 3.39
CA LEU A 164 -4.98 11.91 2.91
C LEU A 164 -5.10 13.35 2.37
N ARG A 165 -4.55 14.35 3.08
CA ARG A 165 -4.54 15.77 2.66
C ARG A 165 -3.77 16.02 1.37
N MET A 166 -2.67 15.31 1.13
CA MET A 166 -1.90 15.50 -0.11
C MET A 166 -2.57 14.84 -1.33
N SER A 167 -3.43 13.86 -1.08
CA SER A 167 -4.10 13.07 -2.12
C SER A 167 -5.23 13.82 -2.81
N ARG A 168 -5.71 13.27 -3.93
CA ARG A 168 -6.92 13.73 -4.61
C ARG A 168 -8.20 13.63 -3.77
N TYR A 169 -8.18 12.88 -2.67
CA TYR A 169 -9.35 12.67 -1.82
C TYR A 169 -9.56 13.81 -0.83
N SER A 170 -8.56 14.69 -0.63
CA SER A 170 -8.59 15.71 0.43
C SER A 170 -9.88 16.53 0.47
N ASP A 171 -10.37 16.96 -0.69
CA ASP A 171 -11.56 17.83 -0.80
C ASP A 171 -12.85 17.11 -0.36
N ASN A 172 -12.81 15.78 -0.28
CA ASN A 172 -13.93 14.97 0.18
C ASN A 172 -13.96 14.75 1.70
N PHE A 173 -12.93 15.21 2.42
CA PHE A 173 -12.78 15.00 3.84
C PHE A 173 -12.69 16.31 4.62
N LYS A 174 -13.30 16.33 5.81
CA LYS A 174 -13.07 17.36 6.82
C LYS A 174 -12.02 16.89 7.81
N PHE A 175 -11.14 17.80 8.20
CA PHE A 175 -10.09 17.56 9.18
C PHE A 175 -10.26 18.52 10.35
N GLU A 176 -10.40 17.99 11.55
CA GLU A 176 -10.57 18.76 12.78
C GLU A 176 -9.39 18.50 13.73
N PRO A 177 -8.82 19.55 14.33
CA PRO A 177 -7.69 19.39 15.24
C PRO A 177 -8.11 18.64 16.50
N ILE A 178 -7.14 18.00 17.15
CA ILE A 178 -7.34 17.34 18.45
C ILE A 178 -7.08 18.40 19.51
N THR A 179 -8.14 18.78 20.21
CA THR A 179 -8.10 19.66 21.39
C THR A 179 -7.54 18.94 22.60
#